data_AF-A0AAW4VUX2-F1
#
_entry.id   AF-A0AAW4VUX2-F1
#
_cell.length_a   1.000
_cell.length_b   1.000
_cell.length_c   1.000
_cell.angle_alpha   90.00
_cell.angle_beta   90.00
_cell.angle_gamma   90.00
#
_symmetry.space_group_name_H-M   'P 1'
#
loop_
_entity.id
_entity.type
_entity.pdbx_description
1 polymer ?
#
loop_
_entity_poly.entity_id
_entity_poly.type
_entity_poly.pdbx_seq_one_letter_code
_entity_poly.pdbx_strand_id
1 'polypeptide(L)'
;MRKRNCRVEIYFTKDELESLTKKVRKSGLSRESFCRHLLNGAEIKEAPSADVPMLINEVRRVGYNIDQILRMANARGMLDVPKLREALTENRKVEKMITAAYTMSED
;
A
#
# COMPACT_ATOMS: atom_id res chain seq x y z
N MET A 1 -4.81 -43.55 6.97
CA MET A 1 -3.76 -42.66 7.55
C MET A 1 -4.11 -41.21 7.21
N ARG A 2 -4.19 -40.29 8.19
CA ARG A 2 -4.52 -38.87 7.91
C ARG A 2 -3.33 -38.19 7.23
N LYS A 3 -3.58 -37.43 6.16
CA LYS A 3 -2.55 -36.65 5.43
C LYS A 3 -2.33 -35.23 5.96
N ARG A 4 -3.26 -34.67 6.75
CA ARG A 4 -3.25 -33.27 7.22
C ARG A 4 -3.14 -33.24 8.74
N ASN A 5 -1.91 -33.13 9.25
CA ASN A 5 -1.59 -33.31 10.68
C ASN A 5 -1.19 -32.00 11.39
N CYS A 6 -1.06 -30.88 10.67
CA CYS A 6 -0.74 -29.58 11.24
C CYS A 6 -2.03 -28.77 11.46
N ARG A 7 -2.14 -28.09 12.62
CA ARG A 7 -3.29 -27.26 13.01
C ARG A 7 -2.84 -25.81 13.17
N VAL A 8 -3.67 -24.88 12.69
CA VAL A 8 -3.53 -23.44 12.91
C VAL A 8 -4.79 -22.96 13.62
N GLU A 9 -4.64 -22.18 14.68
CA GLU A 9 -5.74 -21.54 15.40
C GLU A 9 -5.71 -20.04 15.13
N ILE A 10 -6.88 -19.47 14.82
CA ILE A 10 -7.04 -18.06 14.47
C ILE A 10 -8.15 -17.50 15.35
N TYR A 11 -7.84 -16.46 16.11
CA TYR A 11 -8.81 -15.73 16.90
C TYR A 11 -9.48 -14.67 16.05
N PHE A 12 -10.80 -14.58 16.15
CA PHE A 12 -11.63 -13.60 15.45
C PHE A 12 -12.45 -12.82 16.47
N THR A 13 -12.68 -11.54 16.17
CA THR A 13 -13.81 -10.81 16.74
C THR A 13 -15.14 -11.38 16.24
N LYS A 14 -16.25 -11.00 16.87
CA LYS A 14 -17.59 -11.47 16.46
C LYS A 14 -17.90 -11.11 15.00
N ASP A 15 -17.57 -9.89 14.59
CA ASP A 15 -17.89 -9.36 13.27
C ASP A 15 -17.04 -10.03 12.17
N GLU A 16 -15.77 -10.31 12.46
CA GLU A 16 -14.89 -11.03 11.53
C GLU A 16 -15.35 -12.47 11.33
N LEU A 17 -15.77 -13.14 12.42
CA LEU A 17 -16.27 -14.51 12.35
C LEU A 17 -17.59 -14.60 11.57
N GLU A 18 -18.48 -13.62 11.75
CA GLU A 18 -19.73 -13.52 10.98
C GLU A 18 -19.44 -13.31 9.49
N SER A 19 -18.50 -12.41 9.19
CA SER A 19 -18.06 -12.12 7.82
C SER A 19 -17.47 -13.36 7.14
N LEU A 20 -16.60 -14.10 7.84
CA LEU A 20 -16.06 -15.38 7.36
C LEU A 20 -17.19 -16.38 7.10
N THR A 21 -18.12 -16.52 8.05
CA THR A 21 -19.23 -17.47 7.94
C THR A 21 -20.13 -17.17 6.75
N LYS A 22 -20.44 -15.89 6.49
CA LYS A 22 -21.19 -15.45 5.31
C LYS A 22 -20.47 -15.81 4.00
N LYS A 23 -19.16 -15.58 3.92
CA LYS A 23 -18.35 -15.92 2.73
C LYS A 23 -18.30 -17.44 2.50
N VAL A 24 -18.09 -18.22 3.56
CA VAL A 24 -18.05 -19.69 3.50
C VAL A 24 -19.39 -20.24 3.00
N ARG A 25 -20.52 -19.77 3.56
CA ARG A 25 -21.86 -20.19 3.11
C ARG A 25 -22.08 -19.93 1.61
N LYS A 26 -21.67 -18.76 1.12
CA LYS A 26 -21.78 -18.41 -0.31
C LYS A 26 -20.91 -19.28 -1.21
N SER A 27 -19.75 -19.73 -0.71
CA SER A 27 -18.83 -20.57 -1.49
C SER A 27 -19.27 -22.04 -1.64
N GLY A 28 -20.20 -22.52 -0.80
CA GLY A 28 -20.57 -23.93 -0.74
C GLY A 28 -19.48 -24.86 -0.20
N LEU A 29 -18.35 -24.33 0.26
CA LEU A 29 -17.23 -25.09 0.81
C LEU A 29 -17.34 -25.24 2.34
N SER A 30 -16.65 -26.24 2.89
CA SER A 30 -16.36 -26.25 4.33
C SER A 30 -15.44 -25.08 4.67
N ARG A 31 -15.47 -24.62 5.92
CA ARG A 31 -14.64 -23.51 6.40
C ARG A 31 -13.15 -23.77 6.18
N GLU A 32 -12.70 -24.99 6.45
CA GLU A 32 -11.32 -25.41 6.25
C GLU A 32 -10.97 -25.49 4.77
N SER A 33 -11.90 -25.92 3.92
CA SER A 33 -11.67 -25.96 2.47
C SER A 33 -11.62 -24.57 1.87
N PHE A 34 -12.47 -23.67 2.35
CA PHE A 34 -12.47 -22.26 2.00
C PHE A 34 -11.16 -21.58 2.40
N CYS A 35 -10.72 -21.73 3.65
CA CYS A 35 -9.45 -21.17 4.10
C CYS A 35 -8.26 -21.75 3.34
N ARG A 36 -8.25 -23.06 3.04
CA ARG A 36 -7.18 -23.67 2.22
C ARG A 36 -7.18 -23.17 0.78
N HIS A 37 -8.35 -22.99 0.17
CA HIS A 37 -8.44 -22.38 -1.16
C HIS A 37 -7.89 -20.95 -1.15
N LEU A 38 -8.26 -20.16 -0.15
CA LEU A 38 -7.71 -18.81 0.01
C LEU A 38 -6.20 -18.85 0.23
N LEU A 39 -5.68 -19.70 1.11
CA LEU A 39 -4.23 -19.76 1.37
C LEU A 39 -3.42 -20.26 0.16
N ASN A 40 -3.97 -21.20 -0.62
CA ASN A 40 -3.27 -21.75 -1.78
C ASN A 40 -3.44 -20.89 -3.04
N GLY A 41 -4.52 -20.10 -3.13
CA GLY A 41 -4.83 -19.25 -4.29
C GLY A 41 -4.57 -17.76 -4.05
N ALA A 42 -4.28 -17.34 -2.83
CA ALA A 42 -3.89 -15.96 -2.55
C ALA A 42 -2.44 -15.76 -2.96
N GLU A 43 -2.23 -14.89 -3.95
CA GLU A 43 -0.93 -14.27 -4.14
C GLU A 43 -0.68 -13.32 -2.96
N ILE A 44 0.07 -13.81 -1.98
CA ILE A 44 0.62 -12.95 -0.94
C ILE A 44 1.79 -12.21 -1.58
N LYS A 45 1.53 -10.98 -2.01
CA LYS A 45 2.61 -10.09 -2.47
C LYS A 45 3.55 -9.88 -1.30
N GLU A 46 4.84 -10.12 -1.54
CA GLU A 46 5.87 -9.78 -0.56
C GLU A 46 5.72 -8.30 -0.20
N ALA A 47 5.88 -7.99 1.09
CA ALA A 47 5.94 -6.60 1.49
C ALA A 47 7.06 -5.93 0.66
N PRO A 48 6.82 -4.73 0.11
CA PRO A 48 7.86 -4.03 -0.63
C PRO A 48 9.11 -3.90 0.26
N SER A 49 10.30 -4.06 -0.33
CA SER A 49 11.57 -3.94 0.40
C SER A 49 11.55 -2.69 1.29
N ALA A 50 12.17 -2.76 2.46
CA ALA A 50 12.27 -1.63 3.39
C ALA A 50 12.80 -0.34 2.72
N ASP A 51 13.54 -0.49 1.61
CA ASP A 51 14.08 0.60 0.79
C ASP A 51 12.98 1.46 0.13
N VAL A 52 11.81 0.89 -0.18
CA VAL A 52 10.74 1.60 -0.91
C VAL A 52 10.03 2.63 -0.02
N PRO A 53 9.57 2.29 1.20
CA PRO A 53 9.10 3.31 2.14
C PRO A 53 10.15 4.39 2.44
N MET A 54 11.43 4.02 2.54
CA MET A 54 12.52 4.99 2.73
C MET A 54 12.62 5.95 1.55
N LEU A 55 12.57 5.43 0.32
CA LEU A 55 12.63 6.25 -0.90
C LEU A 55 11.45 7.23 -0.99
N ILE A 56 10.22 6.77 -0.71
CA ILE A 56 9.03 7.65 -0.71
C ILE A 56 9.19 8.79 0.30
N ASN A 57 9.72 8.50 1.49
CA ASN A 57 9.95 9.51 2.51
C ASN A 57 10.98 10.56 2.06
N GLU A 58 12.02 10.15 1.32
CA GLU A 58 12.99 11.11 0.78
C GLU A 58 12.43 11.99 -0.30
N VAL A 59 11.61 11.44 -1.20
CA VAL A 59 10.91 12.23 -2.21
C VAL A 59 10.00 13.28 -1.55
N ARG A 60 9.27 12.89 -0.50
CA ARG A 60 8.46 13.83 0.29
C ARG A 60 9.30 14.92 0.95
N ARG A 61 10.43 14.56 1.56
CA ARG A 61 11.35 15.53 2.19
C ARG A 61 11.84 16.57 1.18
N VAL A 62 12.25 16.14 -0.01
CA VAL A 62 12.64 17.06 -1.09
C VAL A 62 11.47 17.97 -1.47
N GLY A 63 10.24 17.44 -1.52
CA GLY A 63 9.04 18.22 -1.85
C GLY A 63 8.73 19.28 -0.80
N TYR A 64 8.89 18.95 0.49
CA TYR A 64 8.75 19.92 1.56
C TYR A 64 9.79 21.04 1.47
N ASN A 65 11.05 20.70 1.16
CA ASN A 65 12.09 21.71 0.97
C ASN A 65 11.76 22.66 -0.19
N ILE A 66 11.27 22.13 -1.32
CA ILE A 66 10.83 22.95 -2.46
C ILE A 66 9.67 23.87 -2.07
N ASP A 67 8.65 23.35 -1.35
CA ASP A 67 7.51 24.16 -0.89
C ASP A 67 7.94 25.29 0.06
N GLN A 68 8.90 25.03 0.95
CA GLN A 68 9.46 26.07 1.82
C GLN A 68 10.17 27.17 1.04
N ILE A 69 11.03 26.80 0.09
CA ILE A 69 11.71 27.77 -0.80
C ILE A 69 10.66 28.57 -1.58
N LEU A 70 9.59 27.93 -2.04
CA LEU A 70 8.50 28.59 -2.76
C LEU A 70 7.80 29.65 -1.91
N ARG A 71 7.48 29.33 -0.65
CA ARG A 71 6.87 30.29 0.30
C ARG A 71 7.80 31.48 0.54
N MET A 72 9.09 31.22 0.73
CA MET A 72 10.11 32.25 0.92
C MET A 72 10.31 33.13 -0.33
N ALA A 73 10.26 32.55 -1.53
CA ALA A 73 10.40 33.25 -2.80
C ALA A 73 9.16 34.12 -3.11
N ASN A 74 7.96 33.59 -2.86
CA ASN A 74 6.70 34.35 -3.00
C ASN A 74 6.67 35.57 -2.07
N ALA A 75 7.10 35.40 -0.81
CA ALA A 75 7.16 36.49 0.17
C ALA A 75 8.15 37.60 -0.23
N ARG A 76 9.17 37.27 -1.05
CA ARG A 76 10.20 38.20 -1.52
C ARG A 76 9.96 38.70 -2.95
N GLY A 77 8.86 38.34 -3.59
CA GLY A 77 8.53 38.78 -4.96
C GLY A 77 9.50 38.29 -6.04
N MET A 78 10.14 37.12 -5.84
CA MET A 78 11.10 36.57 -6.80
C MET A 78 10.42 36.09 -8.09
N LEU A 79 11.09 36.28 -9.23
CA LEU A 79 10.60 35.88 -10.56
C LEU A 79 10.64 34.37 -10.82
N ASP A 80 11.48 33.60 -10.12
CA ASP A 80 11.67 32.16 -10.34
C ASP A 80 10.59 31.25 -9.72
N VAL A 81 9.55 31.83 -9.12
CA VAL A 81 8.41 31.10 -8.53
C VAL A 81 7.78 30.08 -9.50
N PRO A 82 7.57 30.36 -10.80
CA PRO A 82 6.99 29.40 -11.73
C PRO A 82 7.80 28.12 -11.88
N LYS A 83 9.14 28.23 -11.99
CA LYS A 83 10.03 27.06 -12.11
C LYS A 83 10.02 26.21 -10.84
N LEU A 84 9.97 26.84 -9.67
CA LEU A 84 9.87 26.12 -8.39
C LEU A 84 8.52 25.39 -8.24
N ARG A 85 7.42 25.95 -8.77
CA ARG A 85 6.10 25.27 -8.80
C ARG A 85 6.12 24.05 -9.71
N GLU A 86 6.80 24.15 -10.85
CA GLU A 86 6.99 23.03 -11.78
C GLU A 86 7.77 21.90 -11.11
N ALA A 87 8.92 22.20 -10.51
CA ALA A 87 9.73 21.22 -9.77
C ALA A 87 8.94 20.53 -8.63
N LEU A 88 8.11 21.27 -7.88
CA LEU A 88 7.25 20.67 -6.85
C LEU A 88 6.21 19.71 -7.47
N THR A 89 5.67 20.07 -8.63
CA THR A 89 4.68 19.25 -9.34
C THR A 89 5.32 17.97 -9.86
N GLU A 90 6.51 18.05 -10.44
CA GLU A 90 7.29 16.89 -10.87
C GLU A 90 7.63 15.97 -9.70
N ASN A 91 8.07 16.53 -8.58
CA ASN A 91 8.41 15.73 -7.41
C ASN A 91 7.19 14.97 -6.84
N ARG A 92 6.00 15.58 -6.87
CA ARG A 92 4.75 14.90 -6.52
C ARG A 92 4.36 13.81 -7.52
N LYS A 93 4.69 13.97 -8.81
CA LYS A 93 4.48 12.91 -9.81
C LYS A 93 5.39 11.72 -9.52
N VAL A 94 6.66 11.95 -9.18
CA VAL A 94 7.62 10.90 -8.80
C VAL A 94 7.13 10.11 -7.59
N GLU A 95 6.64 10.80 -6.53
CA GLU A 95 6.05 10.13 -5.37
C GLU A 95 4.90 9.20 -5.75
N LYS A 96 3.99 9.67 -6.62
CA LYS A 96 2.85 8.89 -7.11
C LYS A 96 3.29 7.70 -7.96
N MET A 97 4.28 7.86 -8.83
CA MET A 97 4.80 6.77 -9.66
C MET A 97 5.44 5.67 -8.80
N ILE A 98 6.27 6.04 -7.83
CA ILE A 98 6.86 5.08 -6.89
C ILE A 98 5.75 4.38 -6.12
N THR A 99 4.80 5.14 -5.57
CA THR A 99 3.68 4.55 -4.82
C THR A 99 2.89 3.58 -5.70
N ALA A 100 2.50 3.97 -6.91
CA ALA A 100 1.74 3.13 -7.82
C ALA A 100 2.48 1.83 -8.17
N ALA A 101 3.77 1.91 -8.52
CA ALA A 101 4.61 0.75 -8.86
C ALA A 101 4.68 -0.30 -7.73
N TYR A 102 4.51 0.12 -6.47
CA TYR A 102 4.63 -0.76 -5.31
C TYR A 102 3.31 -1.01 -4.55
N THR A 103 2.23 -0.27 -4.81
CA THR A 103 0.93 -0.40 -4.09
C THR A 103 -0.24 -0.79 -4.98
N MET A 104 -0.14 -0.63 -6.30
CA MET A 104 -1.21 -0.99 -7.24
C MET A 104 -0.70 -2.10 -8.15
N SER A 105 -1.40 -3.23 -8.09
CA SER A 105 -1.51 -4.23 -9.15
C SER A 105 -1.42 -3.60 -10.55
N GLU A 106 -0.42 -4.01 -11.33
CA GLU A 106 -0.63 -4.13 -12.77
C GLU A 106 -1.54 -5.35 -12.99
N ASP A 107 -2.54 -5.17 -13.84
CA ASP A 107 -3.55 -6.14 -14.25
C ASP A 107 -2.96 -7.43 -14.86
#